data_AF-A0A7Y2E6D6-F1
#
_entry.id   AF-A0A7Y2E6D6-F1
#
_cell.length_a   1.000
_cell.length_b   1.000
_cell.length_c   1.000
_cell.angle_alpha   90.00
_cell.angle_beta   90.00
_cell.angle_gamma   90.00
#
_symmetry.space_group_name_H-M   'P 1'
#
loop_
_entity.id
_entity.type
_entity.pdbx_description
1 polymer ?
#
loop_
_entity_poly.entity_id
_entity_poly.type
_entity_poly.pdbx_seq_one_letter_code
_entity_poly.pdbx_strand_id
1 'polypeptide(L)'
;MKLVACAACHLQYDVTHASEETVSCACGEDISTKTPEAIDAKILRCGSCGAVVQDDAEDCAYCESVIVRDPKKLSLVCPECYARNAETSSYCGACGVKFQPQGFFGGDHPELDCPACEGQLVPQVIGGVIVRECDGCNGLWVPGDSFDDLVNRAIDARKNQGPQMSDGMRKKTPFQSKVVYRKCPECNLSMQRKNFARKSGIIVDWCGKHGTWLDADELEGIASFVLAGGLAKETSESPSVGWQQPADAKRMEAVYQSEKLMAKEKMRLIRQQERNENQFQVNVSGDMSLTGLLKWLLK
;
A
#
# COMPACT_ATOMS: atom_id res chain seq x y z
N MET A 1 3.90 -8.13 -20.42
CA MET A 1 3.20 -7.04 -19.68
C MET A 1 2.79 -5.95 -20.66
N LYS A 2 1.69 -5.21 -20.43
CA LYS A 2 1.28 -4.08 -21.27
C LYS A 2 1.38 -2.78 -20.47
N LEU A 3 2.29 -1.90 -20.89
CA LEU A 3 2.55 -0.65 -20.19
C LEU A 3 2.03 0.55 -20.97
N VAL A 4 1.46 1.50 -20.23
CA VAL A 4 1.15 2.86 -20.70
C VAL A 4 1.65 3.86 -19.67
N ALA A 5 1.97 5.08 -20.10
CA ALA A 5 2.39 6.16 -19.22
C ALA A 5 1.42 7.33 -19.38
N CYS A 6 1.12 7.99 -18.27
CA CYS A 6 0.40 9.25 -18.30
C CYS A 6 1.23 10.31 -19.01
N ALA A 7 0.68 10.98 -20.02
CA ALA A 7 1.39 12.05 -20.73
C ALA A 7 1.64 13.30 -19.85
N ALA A 8 0.84 13.49 -18.79
CA ALA A 8 0.97 14.64 -17.89
C ALA A 8 1.99 14.42 -16.77
N CYS A 9 1.96 13.25 -16.12
CA CYS A 9 2.81 12.98 -14.94
C CYS A 9 3.81 11.83 -15.11
N HIS A 10 3.86 11.18 -16.28
CA HIS A 10 4.77 10.05 -16.59
C HIS A 10 4.63 8.82 -15.69
N LEU A 11 3.54 8.75 -14.93
CA LEU A 11 3.25 7.59 -14.12
C LEU A 11 2.90 6.40 -15.02
N GLN A 12 3.56 5.29 -14.78
CA GLN A 12 3.42 4.08 -15.59
C GLN A 12 2.34 3.18 -14.99
N TYR A 13 1.52 2.58 -15.85
CA TYR A 13 0.46 1.66 -15.45
C TYR A 13 0.61 0.34 -16.18
N ASP A 14 0.46 -0.77 -15.45
CA ASP A 14 0.25 -2.08 -16.05
C ASP A 14 -1.23 -2.23 -16.41
N VAL A 15 -1.54 -2.11 -17.69
CA VAL A 15 -2.89 -2.23 -18.24
C VAL A 15 -3.14 -3.61 -18.87
N THR A 16 -2.34 -4.63 -18.53
CA THR A 16 -2.48 -6.00 -19.06
C THR A 16 -3.90 -6.53 -18.90
N HIS A 17 -4.59 -6.16 -17.82
CA HIS A 17 -5.94 -6.62 -17.48
C HIS A 17 -7.03 -5.54 -17.55
N ALA A 18 -6.74 -4.37 -18.13
CA ALA A 18 -7.75 -3.32 -18.27
C ALA A 18 -8.86 -3.74 -19.25
N SER A 19 -10.12 -3.60 -18.84
CA SER A 19 -11.29 -3.82 -19.69
C SER A 19 -11.72 -2.56 -20.45
N GLU A 20 -11.45 -1.39 -19.88
CA GLU A 20 -11.81 -0.09 -20.43
C GLU A 20 -10.77 0.41 -21.45
N GLU A 21 -11.20 1.22 -22.42
CA GLU A 21 -10.31 1.85 -23.40
C GLU A 21 -9.49 3.01 -22.81
N THR A 22 -9.97 3.57 -21.71
CA THR A 22 -9.36 4.69 -20.99
C THR A 22 -9.38 4.44 -19.49
N VAL A 23 -8.39 4.98 -18.79
CA VAL A 23 -8.22 4.83 -17.35
C VAL A 23 -7.78 6.15 -16.72
N SER A 24 -8.33 6.48 -15.57
CA SER A 24 -7.99 7.70 -14.84
C SER A 24 -6.63 7.56 -14.18
N CYS A 25 -5.72 8.50 -14.48
CA CYS A 25 -4.47 8.63 -13.77
C CYS A 25 -4.70 9.18 -12.35
N ALA A 26 -3.78 8.89 -11.43
CA ALA A 26 -3.76 9.50 -10.11
C ALA A 26 -3.64 11.04 -10.15
N CYS A 27 -3.10 11.60 -11.25
CA CYS A 27 -3.06 13.05 -11.45
C CYS A 27 -4.36 13.64 -12.03
N GLY A 28 -5.38 12.82 -12.28
CA GLY A 28 -6.67 13.22 -12.85
C GLY A 28 -6.76 13.23 -14.38
N GLU A 29 -5.69 12.87 -15.08
CA GLU A 29 -5.67 12.79 -16.55
C GLU A 29 -6.17 11.42 -17.04
N ASP A 30 -6.97 11.39 -18.10
CA ASP A 30 -7.38 10.12 -18.73
C ASP A 30 -6.25 9.56 -19.62
N ILE A 31 -5.90 8.30 -19.41
CA ILE A 31 -4.86 7.59 -20.17
C ILE A 31 -5.51 6.53 -21.04
N SER A 32 -5.13 6.44 -22.30
CA SER A 32 -5.52 5.31 -23.15
C SER A 32 -4.87 4.00 -22.67
N THR A 33 -5.62 2.91 -22.62
CA THR A 33 -5.10 1.57 -22.31
C THR A 33 -4.48 0.88 -23.52
N LYS A 34 -4.56 1.50 -24.70
CA LYS A 34 -3.97 0.97 -25.92
C LYS A 34 -2.45 0.99 -25.82
N THR A 35 -1.84 -0.19 -25.91
CA THR A 35 -0.38 -0.30 -25.95
C THR A 35 0.17 0.44 -27.18
N PRO A 36 1.21 1.29 -27.01
CA PRO A 36 1.83 1.99 -28.12
C PRO A 36 2.38 1.04 -29.19
N GLU A 37 2.46 1.51 -30.43
CA GLU A 37 3.13 0.77 -31.49
C GLU A 37 4.63 0.69 -31.18
N ALA A 38 5.14 -0.54 -31.13
CA ALA A 38 6.49 -0.80 -30.71
C ALA A 38 7.51 -0.42 -31.80
N ILE A 39 8.58 0.25 -31.40
CA ILE A 39 9.72 0.56 -32.28
C ILE A 39 10.92 -0.30 -31.93
N ASP A 40 11.68 -0.67 -32.96
CA ASP A 40 12.97 -1.32 -32.79
C ASP A 40 14.04 -0.23 -32.66
N ALA A 41 14.50 0.00 -31.43
CA ALA A 41 15.48 1.02 -31.10
C ALA A 41 16.84 0.39 -30.76
N LYS A 42 17.91 1.17 -30.95
CA LYS A 42 19.27 0.76 -30.56
C LYS A 42 19.33 0.56 -29.03
N ILE A 43 19.91 -0.55 -28.60
CA ILE A 43 20.15 -0.83 -27.18
C ILE A 43 21.42 -0.10 -26.74
N LEU A 44 21.24 0.98 -25.98
CA LEU A 44 22.29 1.85 -25.42
C LEU A 44 22.43 1.70 -23.90
N ARG A 45 21.48 1.02 -23.26
CA ARG A 45 21.40 0.82 -21.82
C ARG A 45 21.18 -0.65 -21.48
N CYS A 46 21.69 -1.05 -20.32
CA CYS A 46 21.41 -2.36 -19.74
C CYS A 46 19.96 -2.41 -19.24
N GLY A 47 19.19 -3.41 -19.68
CA GLY A 47 17.81 -3.60 -19.25
C GLY A 47 17.67 -3.97 -17.76
N SER A 48 18.72 -4.51 -17.12
CA SER A 48 18.68 -4.90 -15.70
C SER A 48 18.99 -3.74 -14.74
N CYS A 49 20.04 -2.96 -15.01
CA CYS A 49 20.51 -1.91 -14.10
C CYS A 49 20.45 -0.48 -14.65
N GLY A 50 20.18 -0.28 -15.95
CA GLY A 50 20.13 1.04 -16.59
C GLY A 50 21.49 1.66 -16.94
N ALA A 51 22.61 0.97 -16.67
CA ALA A 51 23.94 1.44 -17.04
C ALA A 51 24.08 1.59 -18.57
N VAL A 52 24.93 2.54 -19.01
CA VAL A 52 25.29 2.67 -20.44
C VAL A 52 26.06 1.43 -20.87
N VAL A 53 25.73 0.89 -22.03
CA VAL A 53 26.42 -0.28 -22.61
C VAL A 53 27.09 0.11 -23.92
N GLN A 54 28.20 -0.55 -24.23
CA GLN A 54 28.85 -0.44 -25.54
C GLN A 54 28.04 -1.17 -26.61
N ASP A 55 28.23 -0.79 -27.87
CA ASP A 55 27.41 -1.24 -28.99
C ASP A 55 27.42 -2.78 -29.17
N ASP A 56 28.57 -3.40 -28.92
CA ASP A 56 28.87 -4.82 -29.09
C ASP A 56 28.92 -5.62 -27.77
N ALA A 57 28.68 -4.97 -26.63
CA ALA A 57 28.76 -5.63 -25.32
C ALA A 57 27.71 -6.74 -25.18
N GLU A 58 28.12 -7.99 -25.04
CA GLU A 58 27.22 -9.13 -24.78
C GLU A 58 26.70 -9.13 -23.35
N ASP A 59 27.51 -8.63 -22.39
CA ASP A 59 27.17 -8.51 -20.98
C ASP A 59 27.38 -7.07 -20.48
N CYS A 60 26.60 -6.68 -19.46
CA CYS A 60 26.76 -5.39 -18.81
C CYS A 60 28.05 -5.35 -17.98
N ALA A 61 28.96 -4.41 -18.26
CA ALA A 61 30.18 -4.23 -17.47
C ALA A 61 29.94 -3.79 -15.99
N TYR A 62 28.71 -3.41 -15.63
CA TYR A 62 28.37 -2.97 -14.27
C TYR A 62 27.71 -4.07 -13.44
N CYS A 63 26.67 -4.71 -13.97
CA CYS A 63 25.88 -5.70 -13.23
C CYS A 63 25.96 -7.11 -13.83
N GLU A 64 26.80 -7.32 -14.84
CA GLU A 64 27.07 -8.63 -15.47
C GLU A 64 25.84 -9.29 -16.10
N SER A 65 24.75 -8.56 -16.30
CA SER A 65 23.56 -9.09 -16.98
C SER A 65 23.77 -9.16 -18.49
N VAL A 66 23.29 -10.23 -19.11
CA VAL A 66 23.25 -10.38 -20.57
C VAL A 66 22.47 -9.24 -21.22
N ILE A 67 23.00 -8.72 -22.33
CA ILE A 67 22.36 -7.70 -23.16
C ILE A 67 21.64 -8.34 -24.34
N VAL A 68 20.31 -8.42 -24.23
CA VAL A 68 19.45 -9.02 -25.26
C VAL A 68 19.19 -8.00 -26.38
N ARG A 69 19.77 -8.24 -27.57
CA ARG A 69 19.56 -7.40 -28.77
C ARG A 69 18.70 -8.03 -29.85
N ASP A 70 18.44 -9.32 -29.79
CA ASP A 70 17.61 -10.03 -30.77
C ASP A 70 16.15 -9.54 -30.67
N PRO A 71 15.60 -8.84 -31.68
CA PRO A 71 14.25 -8.28 -31.62
C PRO A 71 13.17 -9.35 -31.40
N LYS A 72 13.42 -10.60 -31.79
CA LYS A 72 12.48 -11.71 -31.59
C LYS A 72 12.31 -12.10 -30.12
N LYS A 73 13.24 -11.67 -29.25
CA LYS A 73 13.22 -11.91 -27.81
C LYS A 73 12.72 -10.69 -27.02
N LEU A 74 12.31 -9.61 -27.71
CA LEU A 74 11.87 -8.37 -27.09
C LEU A 74 10.36 -8.17 -27.32
N SER A 75 9.59 -8.14 -26.25
CA SER A 75 8.12 -7.99 -26.30
C SER A 75 7.56 -6.93 -25.36
N LEU A 76 8.31 -6.51 -24.32
CA LEU A 76 7.92 -5.42 -23.44
C LEU A 76 8.12 -4.08 -24.14
N VAL A 77 7.04 -3.32 -24.31
CA VAL A 77 7.08 -1.99 -24.94
C VAL A 77 7.27 -0.93 -23.88
N CYS A 78 8.30 -0.09 -24.03
CA CYS A 78 8.51 1.05 -23.14
C CYS A 78 7.35 2.05 -23.30
N PRO A 79 6.66 2.48 -22.23
CA PRO A 79 5.53 3.39 -22.37
C PRO A 79 5.93 4.85 -22.68
N GLU A 80 7.22 5.19 -22.57
CA GLU A 80 7.75 6.54 -22.82
C GLU A 80 8.32 6.70 -24.24
N CYS A 81 9.16 5.76 -24.67
CA CYS A 81 9.85 5.84 -25.97
C CYS A 81 9.45 4.75 -26.96
N TYR A 82 8.56 3.84 -26.57
CA TYR A 82 8.00 2.76 -27.38
C TYR A 82 8.99 1.70 -27.85
N ALA A 83 10.25 1.76 -27.42
CA ALA A 83 11.25 0.74 -27.72
C ALA A 83 10.84 -0.63 -27.16
N ARG A 84 11.13 -1.71 -27.89
CA ARG A 84 11.02 -3.09 -27.38
C ARG A 84 12.15 -3.42 -26.40
N ASN A 85 11.81 -4.16 -25.35
CA ASN A 85 12.70 -4.60 -24.30
C ASN A 85 12.42 -6.07 -23.94
N ALA A 86 13.35 -6.72 -23.25
CA ALA A 86 13.10 -8.04 -22.68
C ALA A 86 12.03 -7.94 -21.59
N GLU A 87 11.16 -8.95 -21.45
CA GLU A 87 10.07 -8.94 -20.44
C GLU A 87 10.57 -8.78 -19.00
N THR A 88 11.80 -9.19 -18.71
CA THR A 88 12.42 -9.08 -17.38
C THR A 88 13.19 -7.78 -17.18
N SER A 89 13.16 -6.84 -18.14
CA SER A 89 13.88 -5.57 -18.01
C SER A 89 13.29 -4.74 -16.88
N SER A 90 14.17 -4.18 -16.03
CA SER A 90 13.83 -3.15 -15.05
C SER A 90 14.01 -1.73 -15.58
N TYR A 91 14.75 -1.58 -16.68
CA TYR A 91 15.00 -0.31 -17.36
C TYR A 91 14.85 -0.47 -18.87
N CYS A 92 14.46 0.60 -19.55
CA CYS A 92 14.43 0.61 -21.01
C CYS A 92 15.86 0.62 -21.58
N GLY A 93 16.16 -0.34 -22.46
CA GLY A 93 17.44 -0.43 -23.15
C GLY A 93 17.74 0.72 -24.11
N ALA A 94 16.74 1.51 -24.50
CA ALA A 94 16.90 2.67 -25.37
C ALA A 94 16.98 3.98 -24.59
N CYS A 95 15.87 4.42 -23.96
CA CYS A 95 15.81 5.71 -23.28
C CYS A 95 16.31 5.68 -21.83
N GLY A 96 16.46 4.50 -21.22
CA GLY A 96 16.92 4.35 -19.84
C GLY A 96 15.86 4.58 -18.76
N VAL A 97 14.58 4.84 -19.11
CA VAL A 97 13.52 4.96 -18.11
C VAL A 97 13.41 3.66 -17.30
N LYS A 98 13.26 3.78 -15.97
CA LYS A 98 12.99 2.64 -15.10
C LYS A 98 11.54 2.20 -15.29
N PHE A 99 11.29 0.91 -15.47
CA PHE A 99 9.94 0.37 -15.48
C PHE A 99 9.44 0.26 -14.04
N GLN A 100 8.44 1.08 -13.71
CA GLN A 100 7.81 1.14 -12.39
C GLN A 100 6.28 1.18 -12.52
N PRO A 101 5.69 0.20 -13.21
CA PRO A 101 4.26 0.20 -13.45
C PRO A 101 3.49 0.01 -12.17
N GLN A 102 2.50 0.86 -11.97
CA GLN A 102 1.52 0.71 -10.90
C GLN A 102 0.49 -0.33 -11.35
N GLY A 103 0.03 -1.17 -10.42
CA GLY A 103 -1.07 -2.08 -10.67
C GLY A 103 -2.34 -1.27 -10.97
N PHE A 104 -2.93 -1.47 -12.14
CA PHE A 104 -4.23 -0.90 -12.45
C PHE A 104 -5.34 -1.84 -11.97
N PHE A 105 -6.06 -1.42 -10.92
CA PHE A 105 -7.33 -2.06 -10.54
C PHE A 105 -8.44 -1.18 -11.09
N GLY A 106 -9.09 -1.63 -12.17
CA GLY A 106 -10.11 -0.87 -12.91
C GLY A 106 -11.13 -0.16 -12.03
N GLY A 107 -11.26 1.15 -12.23
CA GLY A 107 -12.26 2.02 -11.60
C GLY A 107 -11.67 3.28 -10.99
N ASP A 108 -12.56 4.23 -10.64
CA ASP A 108 -12.19 5.35 -9.79
C ASP A 108 -11.59 4.83 -8.49
N HIS A 109 -10.47 5.43 -8.10
CA HIS A 109 -9.87 5.24 -6.79
C HIS A 109 -10.93 5.59 -5.73
N PRO A 110 -11.42 4.65 -4.91
CA PRO A 110 -12.48 4.94 -3.94
C PRO A 110 -12.04 6.11 -3.05
N GLU A 111 -12.96 7.01 -2.73
CA GLU A 111 -12.71 8.00 -1.69
C GLU A 111 -12.45 7.25 -0.38
N LEU A 112 -11.31 7.52 0.24
CA LEU A 112 -10.90 6.88 1.48
C LEU A 112 -10.77 7.94 2.56
N ASP A 113 -11.29 7.63 3.75
CA ASP A 113 -11.18 8.49 4.92
C ASP A 113 -9.90 8.19 5.70
N CYS A 114 -9.31 9.24 6.27
CA CYS A 114 -8.13 9.13 7.09
C CYS A 114 -8.45 8.37 8.39
N PRO A 115 -7.77 7.27 8.69
CA PRO A 115 -8.03 6.49 9.90
C PRO A 115 -7.51 7.16 11.19
N ALA A 116 -6.82 8.30 11.07
CA ALA A 116 -6.30 9.07 12.19
C ALA A 116 -7.13 10.33 12.51
N CYS A 117 -7.74 10.98 11.51
CA CYS A 117 -8.44 12.25 11.70
C CYS A 117 -9.72 12.42 10.85
N GLU A 118 -10.14 11.39 10.12
CA GLU A 118 -11.35 11.40 9.25
C GLU A 118 -11.30 12.39 8.06
N GLY A 119 -10.16 13.06 7.82
CA GLY A 119 -9.93 13.86 6.61
C GLY A 119 -9.80 13.04 5.33
N GLN A 120 -9.75 13.68 4.17
CA GLN A 120 -9.75 13.01 2.87
C GLN A 120 -8.36 12.48 2.51
N LEU A 121 -8.27 11.24 2.01
CA LEU A 121 -7.03 10.67 1.49
C LEU A 121 -6.90 10.91 -0.03
N VAL A 122 -6.04 11.86 -0.39
CA VAL A 122 -5.81 12.31 -1.77
C VAL A 122 -4.63 11.55 -2.39
N PRO A 123 -4.75 11.04 -3.63
CA PRO A 123 -3.64 10.39 -4.31
C PRO A 123 -2.41 11.32 -4.44
N GLN A 124 -1.23 10.80 -4.13
CA GLN A 124 0.05 11.48 -4.29
C GLN A 124 1.08 10.50 -4.85
N VAL A 125 2.07 11.01 -5.58
CA VAL A 125 3.19 10.20 -6.07
C VAL A 125 4.43 10.50 -5.23
N ILE A 126 4.81 9.55 -4.38
CA ILE A 126 6.02 9.66 -3.55
C ILE A 126 7.04 8.64 -4.04
N GLY A 127 8.17 9.14 -4.52
CA GLY A 127 9.26 8.30 -5.04
C GLY A 127 8.83 7.37 -6.17
N GLY A 128 7.79 7.71 -6.95
CA GLY A 128 7.22 6.87 -8.02
C GLY A 128 6.31 5.74 -7.52
N VAL A 129 5.83 5.80 -6.28
CA VAL A 129 4.75 4.95 -5.74
C VAL A 129 3.51 5.82 -5.58
N ILE A 130 2.35 5.34 -6.03
CA ILE A 130 1.09 5.97 -5.67
C ILE A 130 0.80 5.67 -4.21
N VAL A 131 0.75 6.72 -3.40
CA VAL A 131 0.26 6.68 -2.03
C VAL A 131 -0.99 7.56 -1.94
N ARG A 132 -1.68 7.55 -0.81
CA ARG A 132 -2.67 8.58 -0.52
C ARG A 132 -2.30 9.35 0.73
N GLU A 133 -2.18 10.66 0.59
CA GLU A 133 -1.87 11.56 1.68
C GLU A 133 -3.14 12.17 2.24
N CYS A 134 -3.24 12.23 3.57
CA CYS A 134 -4.32 12.95 4.23
C CYS A 134 -4.10 14.46 4.15
N ASP A 135 -5.12 15.18 3.69
CA ASP A 135 -5.15 16.64 3.62
C ASP A 135 -5.17 17.36 4.98
N GLY A 136 -5.53 16.65 6.06
CA GLY A 136 -5.59 17.19 7.43
C GLY A 136 -4.36 16.88 8.28
N CYS A 137 -3.94 15.62 8.34
CA CYS A 137 -2.86 15.18 9.25
C CYS A 137 -1.55 14.78 8.54
N ASN A 138 -1.50 14.85 7.21
CA ASN A 138 -0.35 14.44 6.38
C ASN A 138 0.09 12.97 6.55
N GLY A 139 -0.77 12.12 7.13
CA GLY A 139 -0.53 10.68 7.18
C GLY A 139 -0.67 10.04 5.79
N LEU A 140 0.06 8.95 5.56
CA LEU A 140 0.16 8.29 4.27
C LEU A 140 -0.45 6.89 4.32
N TRP A 141 -1.34 6.61 3.37
CA TRP A 141 -1.77 5.25 3.03
C TRP A 141 -0.96 4.73 1.86
N VAL A 142 -0.17 3.69 2.10
CA VAL A 142 0.59 2.99 1.06
C VAL A 142 -0.15 1.70 0.68
N PRO A 143 -0.76 1.64 -0.51
CA PRO A 143 -1.60 0.52 -0.91
C PRO A 143 -0.80 -0.73 -1.26
N GLY A 144 -1.43 -1.87 -0.97
CA GLY A 144 -0.95 -3.21 -1.24
C GLY A 144 0.46 -3.44 -0.73
N ASP A 145 1.30 -3.91 -1.65
CA ASP A 145 2.66 -4.34 -1.36
C ASP A 145 3.72 -3.24 -1.68
N SER A 146 3.27 -2.02 -1.96
CA SER A 146 4.13 -0.93 -2.43
C SER A 146 4.98 -0.25 -1.33
N PHE A 147 4.78 -0.66 -0.07
CA PHE A 147 5.56 -0.13 1.05
C PHE A 147 7.03 -0.58 0.99
N ASP A 148 7.27 -1.82 0.58
CA ASP A 148 8.63 -2.32 0.36
C ASP A 148 9.36 -1.53 -0.73
N ASP A 149 8.66 -1.18 -1.80
CA ASP A 149 9.21 -0.33 -2.86
C ASP A 149 9.62 1.06 -2.37
N LEU A 150 8.78 1.67 -1.54
CA LEU A 150 9.07 2.97 -0.93
C LEU A 150 10.33 2.92 -0.04
N VAL A 151 10.46 1.86 0.77
CA VAL A 151 11.63 1.62 1.63
C VAL A 151 12.88 1.34 0.80
N ASN A 152 12.79 0.44 -0.19
CA ASN A 152 13.91 0.08 -1.06
C ASN A 152 14.44 1.29 -1.83
N ARG A 153 13.57 2.21 -2.25
CA ARG A 153 13.98 3.46 -2.89
C ARG A 153 14.73 4.39 -1.95
N ALA A 154 14.33 4.48 -0.69
CA ALA A 154 15.10 5.20 0.32
C ALA A 154 16.49 4.57 0.54
N ILE A 155 16.60 3.24 0.47
CA ILE A 155 17.89 2.53 0.51
C ILE A 155 18.74 2.86 -0.73
N ASP A 156 18.17 2.76 -1.93
CA ASP A 156 18.90 2.95 -3.19
C ASP A 156 19.37 4.39 -3.39
N ALA A 157 18.53 5.39 -3.03
CA ALA A 157 18.92 6.79 -3.05
C ALA A 157 20.20 7.04 -2.24
N ARG A 158 20.37 6.34 -1.10
CA ARG A 158 21.58 6.42 -0.27
C ARG A 158 22.80 5.77 -0.94
N LYS A 159 22.63 4.56 -1.49
CA LYS A 159 23.74 3.86 -2.17
C LYS A 159 24.37 4.76 -3.24
N ASN A 160 23.53 5.53 -3.94
CA ASN A 160 23.96 6.46 -4.98
C ASN A 160 24.57 7.78 -4.46
N GLN A 161 24.30 8.17 -3.21
CA GLN A 161 24.80 9.43 -2.61
C GLN A 161 26.09 9.27 -1.79
N GLY A 162 26.57 8.03 -1.58
CA GLY A 162 27.76 7.75 -0.76
C GLY A 162 27.51 7.93 0.76
N PRO A 163 28.51 7.64 1.62
CA PRO A 163 28.35 7.74 3.07
C PRO A 163 28.30 9.20 3.50
N GLN A 164 27.11 9.76 3.67
CA GLN A 164 26.93 10.99 4.45
C GLN A 164 26.76 10.62 5.92
N MET A 165 27.70 11.08 6.75
CA MET A 165 27.53 11.10 8.20
C MET A 165 26.60 12.26 8.56
N SER A 166 25.30 12.04 8.54
CA SER A 166 24.40 12.92 9.28
C SER A 166 24.28 12.39 10.70
N ASP A 167 24.63 13.24 11.66
CA ASP A 167 24.36 13.04 13.07
C ASP A 167 22.84 13.18 13.27
N GLY A 168 22.12 12.10 12.97
CA GLY A 168 20.67 12.04 13.05
C GLY A 168 20.23 12.11 14.50
N MET A 169 19.99 13.34 14.98
CA MET A 169 19.30 13.60 16.23
C MET A 169 17.99 12.80 16.23
N ARG A 170 18.00 11.66 16.92
CA ARG A 170 16.82 10.83 17.15
C ARG A 170 15.80 11.68 17.90
N LYS A 171 14.91 12.36 17.19
CA LYS A 171 13.66 12.83 17.79
C LYS A 171 12.93 11.56 18.22
N LYS A 172 12.99 11.25 19.52
CA LYS A 172 12.12 10.25 20.10
C LYS A 172 10.70 10.72 19.81
N THR A 173 9.99 10.01 18.95
CA THR A 173 8.55 10.18 18.82
C THR A 173 7.98 10.09 20.24
N PRO A 174 7.17 11.07 20.69
CA PRO A 174 6.55 11.00 22.00
C PRO A 174 5.83 9.66 22.10
N PHE A 175 6.16 8.88 23.13
CA PHE A 175 5.46 7.64 23.43
C PHE A 175 3.97 7.98 23.56
N GLN A 176 3.16 7.64 22.55
CA GLN A 176 1.71 7.87 22.60
C GLN A 176 1.18 7.08 23.79
N SER A 177 0.78 7.79 24.85
CA SER A 177 0.34 7.21 26.12
C SER A 177 -0.97 6.42 26.02
N LYS A 178 -1.64 6.45 24.86
CA LYS A 178 -2.84 5.67 24.57
C LYS A 178 -2.68 4.94 23.23
N VAL A 179 -2.60 3.61 23.29
CA VAL A 179 -2.59 2.77 22.08
C VAL A 179 -3.99 2.78 21.47
N VAL A 180 -4.18 3.52 20.37
CA VAL A 180 -5.40 3.48 19.57
C VAL A 180 -5.13 2.61 18.34
N TYR A 181 -5.88 1.53 18.18
CA TYR A 181 -5.84 0.70 16.97
C TYR A 181 -6.68 1.36 15.88
N ARG A 182 -6.03 1.70 14.76
CA ARG A 182 -6.67 2.34 13.61
C ARG A 182 -7.43 1.32 12.76
N LYS A 183 -8.48 1.76 12.09
CA LYS A 183 -9.20 0.95 11.10
C LYS A 183 -8.56 1.10 9.73
N CYS A 184 -8.52 0.01 8.96
CA CYS A 184 -8.08 0.07 7.58
C CYS A 184 -9.07 0.93 6.77
N PRO A 185 -8.60 1.92 5.98
CA PRO A 185 -9.48 2.75 5.18
C PRO A 185 -10.26 1.96 4.11
N GLU A 186 -9.75 0.79 3.68
CA GLU A 186 -10.41 -0.02 2.64
C GLU A 186 -11.40 -1.06 3.19
N CYS A 187 -11.07 -1.77 4.28
CA CYS A 187 -11.94 -2.83 4.82
C CYS A 187 -12.51 -2.58 6.21
N ASN A 188 -12.15 -1.47 6.85
CA ASN A 188 -12.61 -1.09 8.18
C ASN A 188 -12.26 -2.10 9.30
N LEU A 189 -11.37 -3.07 9.03
CA LEU A 189 -10.81 -3.97 10.04
C LEU A 189 -9.66 -3.30 10.79
N SER A 190 -9.40 -3.73 12.02
CA SER A 190 -8.34 -3.16 12.85
C SER A 190 -6.95 -3.48 12.27
N MET A 191 -6.11 -2.47 12.07
CA MET A 191 -4.75 -2.64 11.58
C MET A 191 -3.79 -3.08 12.69
N GLN A 192 -2.77 -3.86 12.32
CA GLN A 192 -1.75 -4.35 13.25
C GLN A 192 -0.63 -3.31 13.40
N ARG A 193 -0.34 -2.92 14.63
CA ARG A 193 0.84 -2.10 14.95
C ARG A 193 2.11 -2.92 14.87
N LYS A 194 3.03 -2.57 13.97
CA LYS A 194 4.32 -3.24 13.77
C LYS A 194 5.46 -2.26 14.00
N ASN A 195 6.44 -2.66 14.81
CA ASN A 195 7.68 -1.91 14.94
C ASN A 195 8.53 -2.12 13.68
N PHE A 196 8.89 -1.02 13.04
CA PHE A 196 9.72 -1.06 11.86
C PHE A 196 11.09 -1.74 12.18
N ALA A 197 11.46 -2.84 11.49
CA ALA A 197 12.71 -3.59 11.54
C ALA A 197 12.84 -4.26 12.90
N ARG A 198 11.68 -4.48 13.55
CA ARG A 198 11.48 -5.02 14.89
C ARG A 198 12.13 -4.19 16.01
N LYS A 199 12.95 -3.19 15.68
CA LYS A 199 13.85 -2.48 16.61
C LYS A 199 14.00 -0.98 16.36
N SER A 200 13.41 -0.42 15.30
CA SER A 200 13.58 1.01 14.97
C SER A 200 12.87 1.93 15.97
N GLY A 201 11.78 1.46 16.58
CA GLY A 201 10.90 2.29 17.41
C GLY A 201 9.85 3.07 16.63
N ILE A 202 9.82 2.95 15.30
CA ILE A 202 8.80 3.55 14.43
C ILE A 202 7.65 2.55 14.29
N ILE A 203 6.39 2.97 14.47
CA ILE A 203 5.25 2.04 14.62
C ILE A 203 4.28 2.22 13.47
N VAL A 204 4.43 1.40 12.43
CA VAL A 204 3.53 1.41 11.28
C VAL A 204 2.25 0.61 11.56
N ASP A 205 1.13 1.03 10.99
CA ASP A 205 -0.15 0.33 11.09
C ASP A 205 -0.41 -0.46 9.81
N TRP A 206 -0.50 -1.79 9.91
CA TRP A 206 -0.54 -2.68 8.74
C TRP A 206 -1.82 -3.51 8.69
N CYS A 207 -2.53 -3.45 7.56
CA CYS A 207 -3.78 -4.18 7.35
C CYS A 207 -3.56 -5.66 6.97
N GLY A 208 -2.38 -6.04 6.49
CA GLY A 208 -2.10 -7.42 6.08
C GLY A 208 -2.67 -7.83 4.73
N LYS A 209 -3.72 -7.13 4.26
CA LYS A 209 -4.36 -7.37 2.95
C LYS A 209 -4.30 -6.15 2.04
N HIS A 210 -4.59 -4.96 2.56
CA HIS A 210 -4.82 -3.78 1.72
C HIS A 210 -3.67 -2.77 1.69
N GLY A 211 -2.81 -2.72 2.71
CA GLY A 211 -1.73 -1.74 2.74
C GLY A 211 -1.20 -1.43 4.14
N THR A 212 -0.40 -0.36 4.19
CA THR A 212 0.29 0.16 5.38
C THR A 212 -0.02 1.64 5.55
N TRP A 213 -0.41 2.03 6.75
CA TRP A 213 -0.56 3.41 7.17
C TRP A 213 0.70 3.89 7.89
N LEU A 214 1.10 5.13 7.58
CA LEU A 214 2.21 5.86 8.19
C LEU A 214 1.67 7.19 8.72
N ASP A 215 2.01 7.55 9.95
CA ASP A 215 1.82 8.94 10.40
C ASP A 215 2.84 9.87 9.73
N ALA A 216 2.57 11.18 9.74
CA ALA A 216 3.32 12.18 8.96
C ALA A 216 4.86 12.08 9.08
N ASP A 217 5.36 11.80 10.30
CA ASP A 217 6.81 11.74 10.56
C ASP A 217 7.42 10.34 10.36
N GLU A 218 6.61 9.31 10.14
CA GLU A 218 7.10 7.93 10.16
C GLU A 218 7.89 7.57 8.92
N LEU A 219 7.52 8.09 7.76
CA LEU A 219 8.30 7.87 6.53
C LEU A 219 9.70 8.50 6.63
N GLU A 220 9.80 9.71 7.17
CA GLU A 220 11.09 10.36 7.41
C GLU A 220 11.90 9.59 8.47
N GLY A 221 11.25 9.11 9.53
CA GLY A 221 11.85 8.25 10.53
C GLY A 221 12.41 6.96 9.93
N ILE A 222 11.65 6.33 9.03
CA ILE A 222 12.05 5.11 8.31
C ILE A 222 13.27 5.39 7.44
N ALA A 223 13.20 6.44 6.62
CA ALA A 223 14.32 6.87 5.80
C ALA A 223 15.56 7.10 6.66
N SER A 224 15.43 7.86 7.76
CA SER A 224 16.53 8.13 8.70
C SER A 224 17.11 6.85 9.33
N PHE A 225 16.26 5.90 9.75
CA PHE A 225 16.70 4.63 10.31
C PHE A 225 17.48 3.78 9.29
N VAL A 226 16.98 3.73 8.06
CA VAL A 226 17.63 3.05 6.93
C VAL A 226 18.97 3.73 6.58
N LEU A 227 18.97 5.06 6.51
CA LEU A 227 20.16 5.90 6.32
C LEU A 227 21.15 5.79 7.48
N ALA A 228 20.74 5.37 8.67
CA ALA A 228 21.67 5.05 9.76
C ALA A 228 22.25 3.62 9.66
N GLY A 229 21.90 2.85 8.63
CA GLY A 229 22.30 1.44 8.49
C GLY A 229 21.51 0.51 9.40
N GLY A 230 20.33 0.90 9.86
CA GLY A 230 19.50 0.11 10.78
C GLY A 230 19.11 -1.28 10.27
N LEU A 231 19.14 -1.47 8.95
CA LEU A 231 18.92 -2.75 8.26
C LEU A 231 20.18 -3.63 8.14
N ALA A 232 21.39 -3.11 8.31
CA ALA A 232 22.65 -3.81 8.02
C ALA A 232 23.06 -4.90 9.04
N LYS A 233 22.21 -5.23 10.02
CA LYS A 233 22.51 -6.22 11.07
C LYS A 233 21.70 -7.53 10.96
N GLU A 234 20.96 -7.74 9.89
CA GLU A 234 20.36 -9.04 9.57
C GLU A 234 21.26 -9.78 8.55
N THR A 235 22.40 -10.29 9.00
CA THR A 235 23.25 -11.14 8.17
C THR A 235 22.89 -12.61 8.33
N SER A 236 22.85 -13.29 7.17
CA SER A 236 22.92 -14.73 6.86
C SER A 236 21.67 -15.61 7.10
N GLU A 237 21.22 -16.22 6.00
CA GLU A 237 20.28 -17.35 5.83
C GLU A 237 18.77 -17.08 5.64
N SER A 238 18.36 -15.93 5.13
CA SER A 238 17.02 -15.81 4.52
C SER A 238 17.04 -14.86 3.33
N PRO A 239 16.46 -15.22 2.17
CA PRO A 239 16.32 -14.31 1.04
C PRO A 239 15.56 -13.08 1.52
N SER A 240 15.96 -11.88 1.08
CA SER A 240 15.36 -10.57 1.40
C SER A 240 13.88 -10.68 1.75
N VAL A 241 13.57 -10.84 3.03
CA VAL A 241 12.20 -10.95 3.49
C VAL A 241 11.70 -9.52 3.50
N GLY A 242 10.90 -9.15 2.50
CA GLY A 242 10.23 -7.86 2.48
C GLY A 242 9.54 -7.58 3.81
N TRP A 243 9.30 -6.31 4.07
CA TRP A 243 8.47 -5.80 5.15
C TRP A 243 7.15 -6.55 5.29
N GLN A 244 6.63 -7.00 4.16
CA GLN A 244 5.59 -8.00 4.09
C GLN A 244 6.13 -9.37 4.52
N GLN A 245 6.25 -9.58 5.84
CA GLN A 245 5.85 -10.89 6.32
C GLN A 245 4.36 -11.02 5.92
N PRO A 246 3.95 -12.05 5.16
CA PRO A 246 2.54 -12.24 4.85
C PRO A 246 1.78 -12.21 6.17
N ALA A 247 0.63 -11.53 6.19
CA ALA A 247 -0.24 -11.60 7.35
C ALA A 247 -0.43 -13.08 7.63
N ASP A 248 -0.11 -13.55 8.84
CA ASP A 248 -0.33 -14.95 9.19
C ASP A 248 -1.80 -15.20 8.91
N ALA A 249 -2.08 -15.83 7.76
CA ALA A 249 -3.40 -15.86 7.18
C ALA A 249 -4.36 -16.59 8.12
N LYS A 250 -3.82 -17.54 8.90
CA LYS A 250 -4.54 -18.23 9.96
C LYS A 250 -4.87 -17.30 11.12
N ARG A 251 -3.95 -16.42 11.52
CA ARG A 251 -4.18 -15.41 12.56
C ARG A 251 -5.18 -14.35 12.11
N MET A 252 -5.10 -13.90 10.85
CA MET A 252 -6.06 -12.95 10.27
C MET A 252 -7.44 -13.55 10.13
N GLU A 253 -7.54 -14.80 9.65
CA GLU A 253 -8.81 -15.53 9.57
C GLU A 253 -9.40 -15.69 10.98
N ALA A 254 -8.59 -16.05 11.97
CA ALA A 254 -9.05 -16.16 13.35
C ALA A 254 -9.57 -14.82 13.91
N VAL A 255 -8.88 -13.71 13.66
CA VAL A 255 -9.33 -12.37 14.06
C VAL A 255 -10.64 -12.01 13.38
N TYR A 256 -10.74 -12.20 12.06
CA TYR A 256 -11.95 -11.93 11.29
C TYR A 256 -13.15 -12.76 11.78
N GLN A 257 -12.96 -14.07 11.99
CA GLN A 257 -14.01 -14.95 12.52
C GLN A 257 -14.43 -14.54 13.93
N SER A 258 -13.47 -14.12 14.78
CA SER A 258 -13.78 -13.64 16.12
C SER A 258 -14.59 -12.34 16.12
N GLU A 259 -14.24 -11.36 15.27
CA GLU A 259 -15.00 -10.11 15.14
C GLU A 259 -16.41 -10.37 14.60
N LYS A 260 -16.56 -11.29 13.63
CA LYS A 260 -17.86 -11.68 13.07
C LYS A 260 -18.75 -12.38 14.11
N LEU A 261 -18.16 -13.23 14.96
CA LEU A 261 -18.84 -13.85 16.10
C LEU A 261 -19.29 -12.80 17.12
N MET A 262 -18.40 -11.87 17.50
CA MET A 262 -18.72 -10.80 18.44
C MET A 262 -19.83 -9.88 17.91
N ALA A 263 -19.80 -9.53 16.63
CA ALA A 263 -20.87 -8.75 16.00
C ALA A 263 -22.22 -9.48 16.02
N LYS A 264 -22.21 -10.79 15.75
CA LYS A 264 -23.41 -11.63 15.82
C LYS A 264 -23.96 -11.73 17.25
N GLU A 265 -23.08 -11.90 18.25
CA GLU A 265 -23.48 -11.95 19.66
C GLU A 265 -24.05 -10.61 20.13
N LYS A 266 -23.43 -9.49 19.75
CA LYS A 266 -23.94 -8.14 20.01
C LYS A 266 -25.35 -7.94 19.45
N MET A 267 -25.59 -8.35 18.20
CA MET A 267 -26.93 -8.29 17.58
C MET A 267 -27.94 -9.17 18.29
N ARG A 268 -27.52 -10.33 18.81
CA ARG A 268 -28.39 -11.21 19.60
C ARG A 268 -28.81 -10.56 20.92
N LEU A 269 -27.86 -9.92 21.61
CA LEU A 269 -28.11 -9.21 22.87
C LEU A 269 -29.05 -8.02 22.67
N ILE A 270 -28.86 -7.22 21.61
CA ILE A 270 -29.76 -6.12 21.25
C ILE A 270 -31.19 -6.65 21.03
N ARG A 271 -31.37 -7.70 20.22
CA ARG A 271 -32.70 -8.33 20.01
C ARG A 271 -33.30 -8.93 21.28
N GLN A 272 -32.47 -9.30 22.25
CA GLN A 272 -32.96 -9.81 23.54
C GLN A 272 -33.41 -8.67 24.44
N GLN A 273 -32.68 -7.55 24.47
CA GLN A 273 -33.10 -6.33 25.14
C GLN A 273 -34.42 -5.80 24.57
N GLU A 274 -34.53 -5.66 23.26
CA GLU A 274 -35.77 -5.19 22.60
C GLU A 274 -36.97 -6.10 22.93
N ARG A 275 -36.76 -7.42 22.98
CA ARG A 275 -37.82 -8.38 23.38
C ARG A 275 -38.20 -8.23 24.84
N ASN A 276 -37.23 -8.06 25.73
CA ASN A 276 -37.50 -7.87 27.15
C ASN A 276 -38.21 -6.54 27.41
N GLU A 277 -37.84 -5.47 26.71
CA GLU A 277 -38.50 -4.17 26.77
C GLU A 277 -39.94 -4.23 26.26
N ASN A 278 -40.17 -4.88 25.11
CA ASN A 278 -41.52 -5.09 24.58
C ASN A 278 -42.38 -5.96 25.53
N GLN A 279 -41.81 -7.02 26.11
CA GLN A 279 -42.52 -7.88 27.05
C GLN A 279 -42.86 -7.14 28.36
N PHE A 280 -41.97 -6.24 28.82
CA PHE A 280 -42.23 -5.37 29.95
C PHE A 280 -43.36 -4.37 29.64
N GLN A 281 -43.38 -3.74 28.47
CA GLN A 281 -44.46 -2.85 28.06
C GLN A 281 -45.82 -3.56 27.95
N VAL A 282 -45.84 -4.79 27.42
CA VAL A 282 -47.06 -5.63 27.36
C VAL A 282 -47.56 -6.01 28.75
N ASN A 283 -46.66 -6.34 29.69
CA ASN A 283 -47.06 -6.64 31.07
C ASN A 283 -47.61 -5.41 31.80
N VAL A 284 -46.99 -4.23 31.63
CA VAL A 284 -47.46 -2.97 32.23
C VAL A 284 -48.84 -2.56 31.68
N SER A 285 -49.09 -2.77 30.39
CA SER A 285 -50.38 -2.46 29.76
C SER A 285 -51.45 -3.53 30.02
N GLY A 286 -51.06 -4.78 30.30
CA GLY A 286 -51.97 -5.87 30.66
C GLY A 286 -52.46 -5.86 32.12
N ASP A 287 -51.62 -5.43 33.07
CA ASP A 287 -51.95 -5.43 34.50
C ASP A 287 -52.71 -4.17 34.98
N MET A 288 -52.76 -3.11 34.17
CA MET A 288 -53.45 -1.86 34.52
C MET A 288 -54.90 -1.77 34.01
N SER A 289 -55.67 -2.86 34.08
CA SER A 289 -57.13 -2.68 34.12
C SER A 289 -57.51 -2.14 35.50
N LEU A 290 -58.33 -1.07 35.53
CA LEU A 290 -58.82 -0.41 36.76
C LEU A 290 -59.39 -1.40 37.79
N THR A 291 -59.92 -2.55 37.33
CA THR A 291 -60.48 -3.60 38.18
C THR A 291 -59.42 -4.45 38.89
N GLY A 292 -58.21 -4.60 38.33
CA GLY A 292 -57.09 -5.30 38.94
C GLY A 292 -56.44 -4.52 40.09
N LEU A 293 -56.23 -3.21 39.87
CA LEU A 293 -55.64 -2.29 40.85
C LEU A 293 -56.50 -2.11 42.11
N LEU A 294 -57.83 -2.09 41.96
CA LEU A 294 -58.79 -2.02 43.07
C LEU A 294 -58.80 -3.29 43.94
N LYS A 295 -58.53 -4.47 43.36
CA LYS A 295 -58.46 -5.73 44.12
C LYS A 295 -57.16 -5.88 44.94
N TRP A 296 -56.07 -5.25 44.50
CA TRP A 296 -54.78 -5.30 45.20
C TRP A 296 -54.74 -4.38 46.43
N LEU A 297 -55.39 -3.21 46.37
CA LEU A 297 -55.45 -2.24 47.48
C LEU A 297 -56.40 -2.62 48.63
N LEU A 298 -57.28 -3.60 48.44
CA LEU A 298 -58.28 -4.03 49.43
C LEU A 298 -57.91 -5.36 50.12
N LYS A 299 -56.65 -5.79 50.04
CA LYS A 299 -56.13 -6.99 50.71
C LYS A 299 -55.04 -6.68 51.72
#